data_AF-A0A1G9SUI9-F1
#
_entry.id   AF-A0A1G9SUI9-F1
#
_cell.length_a   1.000
_cell.length_b   1.000
_cell.length_c   1.000
_cell.angle_alpha   90.00
_cell.angle_beta   90.00
_cell.angle_gamma   90.00
#
_symmetry.space_group_name_H-M   'P 1'
#
loop_
_entity.id
_entity.type
_entity.pdbx_description
1 polymer ?
#
loop_
_entity_poly.entity_id
_entity_poly.type
_entity_poly.pdbx_seq_one_letter_code
_entity_poly.pdbx_strand_id
1 'polypeptide(L)'
;MYIVTSILFWGILLGLFAIFNKRSFLFKENVSVNSTFKKGMELSIMLVTILVLQLPMGLSNSWNGVNNNHHDQYELLANSFLEGHLYLDYDVDPKLEALSNPYDYQVRKLNDISVHWDSAYFEGHYYVYFGVVPVLLLFLPFKLITGFSLPTIIATRIFVIFIVLGIFFLLKMLQRLFFKKLPASLVSLLSVTISVLSVWYILDAPELYCTAISSGLAFQIWSFYFFIHGVFLQKKNWKVLKDAILGSLCGALVWGSRPTIGLASLAVIPFIIIYVKKFRAGDYEVGGDEARGAAVCENVDSVSPAANKAAGRGPVTIIRNLCIAALPYLLVAIALMLYNYLRFQNPFEFGQSYQMTVTDQSAYGNIFKRFNLIDVFNGLVYNFISFKTIKESFPFVGFSGVLFEFPILIAVFAAFSKRASYKLKKEGLYGFSLWLFALPIVITVLSVCWTPYLLERYKLDFLFLMGINAFICLASLEATASKKHKNDIRQFIAYLCIITILGAIALFITPYDANFTKNSPEILEKICKCIFFGKKFL
;
A
#
# COMPACT_ATOMS: atom_id res chain seq x y z
N MET A 1 24.64 -31.69 -7.27
CA MET A 1 23.68 -30.84 -6.53
C MET A 1 22.98 -29.84 -7.44
N TYR A 2 23.68 -28.87 -8.05
CA TYR A 2 23.05 -27.80 -8.87
C TYR A 2 22.14 -28.30 -10.00
N ILE A 3 22.53 -29.34 -10.75
CA ILE A 3 21.70 -29.92 -11.82
C ILE A 3 20.35 -30.41 -11.28
N VAL A 4 20.33 -31.09 -10.14
CA VAL A 4 19.11 -31.59 -9.49
C VAL A 4 18.24 -30.41 -9.06
N THR A 5 18.84 -29.38 -8.45
CA THR A 5 18.12 -28.16 -8.07
C THR A 5 17.52 -27.44 -9.29
N SER A 6 18.22 -27.39 -10.42
CA SER A 6 17.70 -26.81 -11.67
C SER A 6 16.52 -27.60 -12.23
N ILE A 7 16.60 -28.94 -12.23
CA ILE A 7 15.49 -29.79 -12.65
C ILE A 7 14.27 -29.55 -11.77
N LEU A 8 14.44 -29.45 -10.45
CA LEU A 8 13.36 -29.16 -9.51
C LEU A 8 12.77 -27.77 -9.76
N PHE A 9 13.61 -26.74 -9.91
CA PHE A 9 13.18 -25.36 -10.18
C PHE A 9 12.34 -25.27 -11.46
N TRP A 10 12.88 -25.76 -12.60
CA TRP A 10 12.18 -25.74 -13.88
C TRP A 10 10.98 -26.68 -13.91
N GLY A 11 11.04 -27.82 -13.22
CA GLY A 11 9.93 -28.75 -13.07
C GLY A 11 8.74 -28.15 -12.31
N ILE A 12 9.01 -27.45 -11.20
CA ILE A 12 7.98 -26.70 -10.46
C ILE A 12 7.40 -25.59 -11.33
N LEU A 13 8.26 -24.82 -12.01
CA LEU A 13 7.83 -23.72 -12.86
C LEU A 13 6.94 -24.19 -14.02
N LEU A 14 7.37 -25.19 -14.78
CA LEU A 14 6.58 -25.81 -15.84
C LEU A 14 5.30 -26.45 -15.29
N GLY A 15 5.38 -27.06 -14.11
CA GLY A 15 4.24 -27.60 -13.37
C GLY A 15 3.19 -26.53 -13.06
N LEU A 16 3.59 -25.33 -12.61
CA LEU A 16 2.67 -24.22 -12.36
C LEU A 16 1.92 -23.80 -13.64
N PHE A 17 2.62 -23.64 -14.76
CA PHE A 17 1.98 -23.35 -16.05
C PHE A 17 1.04 -24.48 -16.50
N ALA A 18 1.48 -25.74 -16.35
CA ALA A 18 0.68 -26.90 -16.74
C ALA A 18 -0.59 -27.05 -15.89
N ILE A 19 -0.52 -26.79 -14.58
CA ILE A 19 -1.65 -26.88 -13.64
C ILE A 19 -2.73 -25.84 -13.97
N PHE A 20 -2.36 -24.66 -14.45
CA PHE A 20 -3.29 -23.58 -14.84
C PHE A 20 -3.69 -23.61 -16.33
N ASN A 21 -3.66 -24.79 -16.97
CA ASN A 21 -4.13 -24.93 -18.34
C ASN A 21 -5.66 -24.72 -18.47
N LYS A 22 -6.16 -24.38 -19.67
CA LYS A 22 -7.59 -24.11 -19.92
C LYS A 22 -8.57 -25.27 -19.61
N ARG A 23 -8.07 -26.50 -19.47
CA ARG A 23 -8.83 -27.70 -19.07
C ARG A 23 -8.74 -28.00 -17.58
N SER A 24 -8.02 -27.18 -16.82
CA SER A 24 -7.78 -27.37 -15.39
C SER A 24 -9.06 -27.38 -14.58
N PHE A 25 -9.14 -28.29 -13.61
CA PHE A 25 -10.22 -28.32 -12.63
C PHE A 25 -10.24 -27.08 -11.74
N LEU A 26 -9.10 -26.38 -11.61
CA LEU A 26 -8.99 -25.14 -10.84
C LEU A 26 -9.87 -24.02 -11.39
N PHE A 27 -10.24 -24.07 -12.67
CA PHE A 27 -11.13 -23.09 -13.29
C PHE A 27 -12.62 -23.44 -13.17
N LYS A 28 -12.98 -24.58 -12.57
CA LYS A 28 -14.39 -24.93 -12.38
C LYS A 28 -15.02 -24.03 -11.32
N GLU A 29 -16.17 -23.42 -11.66
CA GLU A 29 -16.91 -22.50 -10.77
C GLU A 29 -17.40 -23.22 -9.51
N ASN A 30 -17.82 -24.49 -9.67
CA ASN A 30 -18.27 -25.37 -8.59
C ASN A 30 -17.46 -26.67 -8.63
N VAL A 31 -16.26 -26.68 -8.06
CA VAL A 31 -15.63 -27.95 -7.71
C VAL A 31 -16.48 -28.58 -6.60
N SER A 32 -16.90 -29.84 -6.73
CA SER A 32 -17.67 -30.61 -5.73
C SER A 32 -16.82 -31.01 -4.52
N VAL A 33 -16.07 -30.06 -3.99
CA VAL A 33 -15.18 -30.24 -2.84
C VAL A 33 -15.84 -29.60 -1.63
N ASN A 34 -15.76 -30.29 -0.50
CA ASN A 34 -16.29 -29.87 0.78
C ASN A 34 -15.93 -28.40 1.07
N SER A 35 -16.91 -27.60 1.49
CA SER A 35 -16.73 -26.18 1.78
C SER A 35 -15.66 -25.90 2.85
N THR A 36 -15.52 -26.81 3.83
CA THR A 36 -14.49 -26.73 4.88
C THR A 36 -13.10 -26.89 4.29
N PHE A 37 -12.91 -27.85 3.38
CA PHE A 37 -11.62 -28.08 2.72
C PHE A 37 -11.20 -26.88 1.84
N LYS A 38 -12.14 -26.27 1.11
CA LYS A 38 -11.86 -25.06 0.32
C LYS A 38 -11.39 -23.90 1.20
N LYS A 39 -12.06 -23.67 2.33
CA LYS A 39 -11.64 -22.65 3.32
C LYS A 39 -10.27 -22.97 3.90
N GLY A 40 -10.00 -24.25 4.21
CA GLY A 40 -8.70 -24.72 4.66
C GLY A 40 -7.59 -24.41 3.66
N MET A 41 -7.80 -24.71 2.37
CA MET A 41 -6.83 -24.38 1.31
C MET A 41 -6.60 -22.86 1.17
N GLU A 42 -7.66 -22.06 1.19
CA GLU A 42 -7.54 -20.60 1.11
C GLU A 42 -6.72 -20.04 2.27
N LEU A 43 -6.98 -20.54 3.49
CA LEU A 43 -6.21 -20.19 4.69
C LEU A 43 -4.76 -20.64 4.58
N SER A 44 -4.49 -21.88 4.14
CA SER A 44 -3.13 -22.37 3.93
C SER A 44 -2.35 -21.53 2.94
N ILE A 45 -2.95 -21.16 1.80
CA ILE A 45 -2.30 -20.29 0.80
C ILE A 45 -1.95 -18.93 1.42
N MET A 46 -2.88 -18.34 2.17
CA MET A 46 -2.64 -17.06 2.85
C MET A 46 -1.49 -17.16 3.88
N LEU A 47 -1.47 -18.21 4.70
CA LEU A 47 -0.42 -18.44 5.70
C LEU A 47 0.94 -18.72 5.04
N VAL A 48 0.97 -19.50 3.96
CA VAL A 48 2.20 -19.73 3.17
C VAL A 48 2.68 -18.43 2.55
N THR A 49 1.77 -17.58 2.04
CA THR A 49 2.12 -16.26 1.49
C THR A 49 2.74 -15.37 2.55
N ILE A 50 2.14 -15.33 3.76
CA ILE A 50 2.72 -14.62 4.90
C ILE A 50 4.12 -15.16 5.16
N LEU A 51 4.29 -16.47 5.36
CA LEU A 51 5.58 -17.05 5.68
C LEU A 51 6.65 -16.72 4.62
N VAL A 52 6.33 -16.89 3.34
CA VAL A 52 7.27 -16.65 2.22
C VAL A 52 7.67 -15.17 2.11
N LEU A 53 6.80 -14.23 2.47
CA LEU A 53 7.12 -12.79 2.46
C LEU A 53 7.87 -12.33 3.73
N GLN A 54 7.91 -13.15 4.79
CA GLN A 54 8.59 -12.79 6.04
C GLN A 54 10.05 -13.24 6.05
N LEU A 55 10.31 -14.44 5.53
CA LEU A 55 11.65 -15.06 5.54
C LEU A 55 12.74 -14.20 4.86
N PRO A 56 12.52 -13.59 3.68
CA PRO A 56 13.59 -12.92 2.94
C PRO A 56 14.04 -11.61 3.60
N MET A 57 13.17 -10.95 4.37
CA MET A 57 13.47 -9.67 5.04
C MET A 57 14.64 -9.81 6.04
N GLY A 58 14.94 -11.01 6.53
CA GLY A 58 16.08 -11.22 7.44
C GLY A 58 17.41 -11.52 6.74
N LEU A 59 17.46 -11.57 5.41
CA LEU A 59 18.63 -12.03 4.67
C LEU A 59 19.70 -10.96 4.48
N SER A 60 19.35 -9.67 4.49
CA SER A 60 20.34 -8.60 4.34
C SER A 60 21.05 -8.35 5.67
N ASN A 61 22.38 -8.39 5.66
CA ASN A 61 23.18 -7.98 6.81
C ASN A 61 23.10 -6.48 7.13
N SER A 62 22.63 -5.66 6.18
CA SER A 62 22.46 -4.22 6.36
C SER A 62 21.08 -3.85 6.92
N TRP A 63 20.10 -4.74 6.78
CA TRP A 63 18.70 -4.48 7.10
C TRP A 63 18.10 -5.59 7.98
N ASN A 64 18.81 -5.98 9.04
CA ASN A 64 18.42 -7.09 9.93
C ASN A 64 18.14 -6.66 11.37
N GLY A 65 18.17 -5.36 11.69
CA GLY A 65 17.98 -4.81 13.03
C GLY A 65 19.12 -5.08 14.02
N VAL A 66 20.29 -5.54 13.54
CA VAL A 66 21.50 -5.72 14.38
C VAL A 66 22.50 -4.59 14.16
N ASN A 67 22.65 -4.14 12.91
CA ASN A 67 23.56 -3.05 12.58
C ASN A 67 22.77 -1.75 12.42
N ASN A 68 22.56 -1.04 13.53
CA ASN A 68 21.53 -0.01 13.61
C ASN A 68 21.84 1.29 12.87
N ASN A 69 23.06 1.56 12.36
CA ASN A 69 23.45 2.66 11.44
C ASN A 69 22.49 3.88 11.32
N HIS A 70 21.97 4.44 12.43
CA HIS A 70 20.97 5.51 12.48
C HIS A 70 19.54 5.20 11.95
N HIS A 71 19.11 3.94 11.96
CA HIS A 71 17.78 3.47 11.55
C HIS A 71 16.83 3.12 12.71
N ASP A 72 17.24 3.36 13.96
CA ASP A 72 16.48 3.14 15.20
C ASP A 72 15.52 4.29 15.55
N GLN A 73 15.29 5.21 14.60
CA GLN A 73 14.54 6.45 14.82
C GLN A 73 13.15 6.25 15.44
N TYR A 74 12.43 5.19 15.07
CA TYR A 74 11.11 4.89 15.65
C TYR A 74 11.19 4.35 17.07
N GLU A 75 12.26 3.61 17.39
CA GLU A 75 12.50 3.12 18.74
C GLU A 75 12.85 4.28 19.67
N LEU A 76 13.70 5.19 19.20
CA LEU A 76 14.08 6.39 19.93
C LEU A 76 12.89 7.34 20.11
N LEU A 77 12.10 7.60 19.07
CA LEU A 77 10.90 8.44 19.20
C LEU A 77 9.90 7.88 20.23
N ALA A 78 9.81 6.55 20.36
CA ALA A 78 9.01 5.94 21.41
C ALA A 78 9.54 6.25 22.82
N ASN A 79 10.87 6.30 23.01
CA ASN A 79 11.48 6.72 24.27
C ASN A 79 11.26 8.21 24.53
N SER A 80 11.48 9.06 23.53
CA SER A 80 11.29 10.51 23.64
C SER A 80 9.87 10.88 24.07
N PHE A 81 8.85 10.19 23.54
CA PHE A 81 7.46 10.34 24.01
C PHE A 81 7.26 9.96 25.49
N LEU A 82 7.98 8.95 26.01
CA LEU A 82 7.92 8.58 27.43
C LEU A 82 8.62 9.60 28.33
N GLU A 83 9.64 10.27 27.79
CA GLU A 83 10.41 11.31 28.47
C GLU A 83 9.75 12.69 28.38
N GLY A 84 8.69 12.83 27.57
CA GLY A 84 7.88 14.04 27.49
C GLY A 84 8.35 15.07 26.47
N HIS A 85 9.17 14.65 25.50
CA HIS A 85 9.66 15.50 24.41
C HIS A 85 9.48 14.83 23.03
N LEU A 86 9.73 15.57 21.95
CA LEU A 86 9.42 15.13 20.58
C LEU A 86 10.66 14.96 19.68
N TYR A 87 11.85 15.34 20.19
CA TYR A 87 13.10 15.21 19.47
C TYR A 87 13.77 13.87 19.77
N LEU A 88 14.68 13.44 18.92
CA LEU A 88 15.49 12.24 19.12
C LEU A 88 16.68 12.57 20.02
N ASP A 89 16.94 11.70 21.00
CA ASP A 89 18.07 11.81 21.93
C ASP A 89 19.38 11.39 21.25
N TYR A 90 19.77 12.18 20.26
CA TYR A 90 21.02 12.09 19.51
C TYR A 90 21.94 13.25 19.90
N ASP A 91 23.24 12.97 19.92
CA ASP A 91 24.26 14.01 20.10
C ASP A 91 24.29 14.93 18.87
N VAL A 92 24.38 16.23 19.12
CA VAL A 92 24.46 17.26 18.07
C VAL A 92 25.86 17.85 18.07
N ASP A 93 26.54 17.80 16.93
CA ASP A 93 27.84 18.46 16.77
C ASP A 93 27.67 19.99 16.89
N PRO A 94 28.31 20.68 17.85
CA PRO A 94 28.19 22.13 18.00
C PRO A 94 28.60 22.91 16.74
N LYS A 95 29.45 22.33 15.89
CA LYS A 95 29.81 22.93 14.60
C LYS A 95 28.64 22.98 13.63
N LEU A 96 27.68 22.05 13.74
CA LEU A 96 26.48 22.03 12.90
C LEU A 96 25.59 23.24 13.21
N GLU A 97 25.41 23.55 14.49
CA GLU A 97 24.61 24.69 14.95
C GLU A 97 25.23 26.03 14.54
N ALA A 98 26.57 26.09 14.45
CA ALA A 98 27.30 27.27 14.00
C ALA A 98 27.17 27.56 12.48
N LEU A 99 26.67 26.63 11.67
CA LEU A 99 26.51 26.83 10.23
C LEU A 99 25.33 27.74 9.92
N SER A 100 25.51 28.66 8.97
CA SER A 100 24.42 29.48 8.43
C SER A 100 23.39 28.66 7.65
N ASN A 101 23.83 27.59 6.99
CA ASN A 101 22.97 26.59 6.35
C ASN A 101 23.45 25.18 6.75
N PRO A 102 22.85 24.57 7.79
CA PRO A 102 23.22 23.23 8.24
C PRO A 102 22.85 22.12 7.22
N TYR A 103 22.01 22.42 6.23
CA TYR A 103 21.51 21.44 5.27
C TYR A 103 22.46 21.25 4.06
N ASP A 104 23.39 22.18 3.82
CA ASP A 104 24.38 22.08 2.75
C ASP A 104 25.34 20.91 2.99
N TYR A 105 25.23 19.88 2.16
CA TYR A 105 26.05 18.67 2.25
C TYR A 105 27.53 18.92 1.99
N GLN A 106 27.88 19.80 1.05
CA GLN A 106 29.28 20.06 0.71
C GLN A 106 29.98 20.81 1.84
N VAL A 107 29.29 21.78 2.45
CA VAL A 107 29.80 22.51 3.62
C VAL A 107 30.04 21.56 4.79
N ARG A 108 29.06 20.70 5.12
CA ARG A 108 29.22 19.69 6.18
C ARG A 108 30.39 18.76 5.92
N LYS A 109 30.51 18.25 4.68
CA LYS A 109 31.58 17.34 4.27
C LYS A 109 32.97 17.99 4.34
N LEU A 110 33.10 19.25 3.90
CA LEU A 110 34.38 19.98 3.93
C LEU A 110 34.87 20.28 5.35
N ASN A 111 33.94 20.48 6.29
CA ASN A 111 34.24 20.79 7.68
C ASN A 111 34.26 19.55 8.60
N ASP A 112 34.15 18.35 8.02
CA ASP A 112 34.11 17.07 8.73
C ASP A 112 33.05 17.03 9.84
N ILE A 113 31.86 17.58 9.56
CA ILE A 113 30.73 17.65 10.49
C ILE A 113 29.90 16.38 10.35
N SER A 114 29.87 15.58 11.42
CA SER A 114 29.04 14.38 11.50
C SER A 114 27.60 14.76 11.78
N VAL A 115 26.66 14.04 11.14
CA VAL A 115 25.22 14.26 11.34
C VAL A 115 24.48 12.93 11.33
N HIS A 116 23.33 12.90 12.00
CA HIS A 116 22.41 11.78 11.91
C HIS A 116 21.65 11.81 10.58
N TRP A 117 22.04 10.93 9.66
CA TRP A 117 21.41 10.80 8.34
C TRP A 117 19.94 10.41 8.45
N ASP A 118 19.16 10.83 7.45
CA ASP A 118 17.73 10.52 7.34
C ASP A 118 16.89 10.98 8.55
N SER A 119 17.35 12.01 9.25
CA SER A 119 16.60 12.73 10.29
C SER A 119 16.33 14.18 9.87
N ALA A 120 15.37 14.84 10.51
CA ALA A 120 15.16 16.28 10.35
C ALA A 120 15.89 17.04 11.46
N TYR A 121 16.73 18.01 11.10
CA TYR A 121 17.43 18.88 12.06
C TYR A 121 16.79 20.25 12.13
N PHE A 122 16.26 20.64 13.29
CA PHE A 122 15.59 21.92 13.49
C PHE A 122 15.85 22.46 14.91
N GLU A 123 16.23 23.73 15.01
CA GLU A 123 16.50 24.44 16.28
C GLU A 123 17.33 23.62 17.28
N GLY A 124 18.47 23.09 16.83
CA GLY A 124 19.40 22.37 17.70
C GLY A 124 19.02 20.92 18.00
N HIS A 125 17.95 20.38 17.41
CA HIS A 125 17.45 19.04 17.73
C HIS A 125 17.20 18.20 16.47
N TYR A 126 17.31 16.88 16.61
CA TYR A 126 16.95 15.91 15.57
C TYR A 126 15.52 15.41 15.76
N TYR A 127 14.81 15.13 14.67
CA TYR A 127 13.43 14.65 14.67
C TYR A 127 13.23 13.56 13.62
N VAL A 128 12.29 12.65 13.88
CA VAL A 128 11.79 11.74 12.84
C VAL A 128 10.90 12.53 11.88
N TYR A 129 11.25 12.62 10.60
CA TYR A 129 10.48 13.46 9.67
C TYR A 129 9.24 12.77 9.06
N PHE A 130 8.97 11.51 9.39
CA PHE A 130 7.82 10.77 8.86
C PHE A 130 7.43 9.59 9.75
N GLY A 131 6.18 9.10 9.62
CA GLY A 131 5.79 7.84 10.24
C GLY A 131 5.58 7.87 11.76
N VAL A 132 4.88 8.87 12.30
CA VAL A 132 4.54 8.91 13.74
C VAL A 132 3.49 7.85 14.13
N VAL A 133 2.59 7.50 13.21
CA VAL A 133 1.51 6.54 13.46
C VAL A 133 1.99 5.14 13.86
N PRO A 134 2.95 4.49 13.15
CA PRO A 134 3.48 3.21 13.61
C PRO A 134 4.09 3.31 15.02
N VAL A 135 4.69 4.44 15.40
CA VAL A 135 5.21 4.64 16.76
C VAL A 135 4.09 4.62 17.79
N LEU A 136 3.05 5.43 17.59
CA LEU A 136 1.92 5.53 18.52
C LEU A 136 1.12 4.22 18.65
N LEU A 137 1.00 3.45 17.57
CA LEU A 137 0.15 2.26 17.54
C LEU A 137 0.91 0.96 17.82
N LEU A 138 2.23 0.95 17.70
CA LEU A 138 3.01 -0.28 17.82
C LEU A 138 4.24 -0.14 18.72
N PHE A 139 5.15 0.81 18.44
CA PHE A 139 6.41 0.91 19.20
C PHE A 139 6.18 1.38 20.64
N LEU A 140 5.44 2.47 20.84
CA LEU A 140 5.17 3.03 22.16
C LEU A 140 4.34 2.07 23.04
N PRO A 141 3.22 1.47 22.57
CA PRO A 141 2.50 0.46 23.35
C PRO A 141 3.37 -0.76 23.70
N PHE A 142 4.21 -1.23 22.77
CA PHE A 142 5.11 -2.35 23.05
C PHE A 142 6.13 -2.01 24.14
N LYS A 143 6.74 -0.81 24.08
CA LYS A 143 7.68 -0.32 25.08
C LYS A 143 7.02 -0.19 26.45
N LEU A 144 5.80 0.37 26.52
CA LEU A 144 5.03 0.51 27.76
C LEU A 144 4.69 -0.84 28.41
N ILE A 145 4.36 -1.84 27.61
CA ILE A 145 3.95 -3.17 28.11
C ILE A 145 5.16 -4.02 28.50
N THR A 146 6.25 -3.97 27.73
CA THR A 146 7.36 -4.92 27.85
C THR A 146 8.63 -4.33 28.45
N GLY A 147 8.79 -3.00 28.43
CA GLY A 147 10.04 -2.30 28.75
C GLY A 147 11.12 -2.38 27.66
N PHE A 148 10.97 -3.25 26.66
CA PHE A 148 11.94 -3.44 25.59
C PHE A 148 11.63 -2.55 24.37
N SER A 149 12.67 -2.19 23.63
CA SER A 149 12.51 -1.51 22.34
C SER A 149 12.14 -2.52 21.26
N LEU A 150 11.13 -2.20 20.43
CA LEU A 150 10.71 -3.05 19.34
C LEU A 150 11.59 -2.80 18.11
N PRO A 151 12.36 -3.80 17.61
CA PRO A 151 13.18 -3.57 16.43
C PRO A 151 12.32 -3.23 15.20
N THR A 152 12.74 -2.22 14.45
CA THR A 152 12.00 -1.66 13.32
C THR A 152 11.64 -2.70 12.26
N ILE A 153 12.52 -3.66 11.98
CA ILE A 153 12.24 -4.80 11.09
C ILE A 153 11.03 -5.63 11.55
N ILE A 154 10.86 -5.84 12.85
CA ILE A 154 9.74 -6.60 13.42
C ILE A 154 8.44 -5.82 13.23
N ALA A 155 8.47 -4.50 13.40
CA ALA A 155 7.32 -3.65 13.09
C ALA A 155 6.91 -3.74 11.61
N THR A 156 7.87 -3.63 10.68
CA THR A 156 7.62 -3.82 9.24
C THR A 156 7.00 -5.16 8.95
N ARG A 157 7.53 -6.24 9.53
CA ARG A 157 7.01 -7.61 9.41
C ARG A 157 5.55 -7.72 9.85
N ILE A 158 5.19 -7.10 10.98
CA ILE A 158 3.82 -7.06 11.47
C ILE A 158 2.90 -6.35 10.46
N PHE A 159 3.29 -5.18 9.94
CA PHE A 159 2.49 -4.47 8.95
C PHE A 159 2.35 -5.25 7.63
N VAL A 160 3.40 -5.96 7.18
CA VAL A 160 3.32 -6.86 6.02
C VAL A 160 2.28 -7.97 6.23
N ILE A 161 2.17 -8.54 7.44
CA ILE A 161 1.09 -9.50 7.76
C ILE A 161 -0.27 -8.84 7.55
N PHE A 162 -0.47 -7.62 8.08
CA PHE A 162 -1.74 -6.90 7.92
C PHE A 162 -2.06 -6.54 6.47
N ILE A 163 -1.06 -6.24 5.64
CA ILE A 163 -1.21 -6.04 4.19
C ILE A 163 -1.73 -7.32 3.53
N VAL A 164 -1.07 -8.45 3.75
CA VAL A 164 -1.45 -9.74 3.14
C VAL A 164 -2.87 -10.12 3.56
N LEU A 165 -3.19 -10.05 4.85
CA LEU A 165 -4.54 -10.30 5.35
C LEU A 165 -5.57 -9.38 4.68
N GLY A 166 -5.29 -8.07 4.65
CA GLY A 166 -6.16 -7.06 4.04
C GLY A 166 -6.44 -7.34 2.56
N ILE A 167 -5.40 -7.69 1.78
CA ILE A 167 -5.55 -8.05 0.35
C ILE A 167 -6.43 -9.28 0.18
N PHE A 168 -6.15 -10.37 0.91
CA PHE A 168 -6.95 -11.59 0.82
C PHE A 168 -8.41 -11.34 1.19
N PHE A 169 -8.68 -10.62 2.29
CA PHE A 169 -10.05 -10.29 2.69
C PHE A 169 -10.75 -9.37 1.69
N LEU A 170 -10.07 -8.33 1.20
CA LEU A 170 -10.61 -7.38 0.23
C LEU A 170 -10.96 -8.06 -1.09
N LEU A 171 -10.03 -8.80 -1.69
CA LEU A 171 -10.27 -9.45 -2.97
C LEU A 171 -11.31 -10.57 -2.86
N LYS A 172 -11.34 -11.29 -1.73
CA LYS A 172 -12.40 -12.27 -1.46
C LYS A 172 -13.78 -11.62 -1.35
N MET A 173 -13.86 -10.45 -0.72
CA MET A 173 -15.10 -9.68 -0.63
C MET A 173 -15.54 -9.19 -2.02
N LEU A 174 -14.62 -8.64 -2.82
CA LEU A 174 -14.90 -8.22 -4.19
C LEU A 174 -15.37 -9.39 -5.08
N GLN A 175 -14.76 -10.57 -4.94
CA GLN A 175 -15.22 -11.80 -5.61
C GLN A 175 -16.68 -12.09 -5.25
N ARG A 176 -17.00 -12.12 -3.94
CA ARG A 176 -18.34 -12.48 -3.45
C ARG A 176 -19.41 -11.46 -3.84
N LEU A 177 -19.06 -10.18 -3.86
CA LEU A 177 -19.97 -9.10 -4.22
C LEU A 177 -20.22 -9.03 -5.73
N PHE A 178 -19.17 -8.93 -6.53
CA PHE A 178 -19.25 -8.46 -7.91
C PHE A 178 -18.87 -9.52 -8.96
N PHE A 179 -18.04 -10.49 -8.58
CA PHE A 179 -17.42 -11.46 -9.49
C PHE A 179 -17.61 -12.92 -9.04
N LYS A 180 -18.84 -13.29 -8.67
CA LYS A 180 -19.18 -14.62 -8.07
C LYS A 180 -18.76 -15.83 -8.90
N LYS A 181 -18.62 -15.67 -10.22
CA LYS A 181 -18.24 -16.74 -11.16
C LYS A 181 -16.72 -16.87 -11.35
N LEU A 182 -15.93 -15.95 -10.78
CA LEU A 182 -14.48 -16.02 -10.84
C LEU A 182 -14.01 -17.16 -9.92
N PRO A 183 -13.20 -18.12 -10.40
CA PRO A 183 -12.77 -19.25 -9.59
C PRO A 183 -11.97 -18.82 -8.35
N ALA A 184 -12.20 -19.49 -7.22
CA ALA A 184 -11.51 -19.18 -5.96
C ALA A 184 -9.98 -19.36 -6.06
N SER A 185 -9.52 -20.37 -6.80
CA SER A 185 -8.09 -20.59 -7.10
C SER A 185 -7.43 -19.38 -7.75
N LEU A 186 -8.13 -18.74 -8.70
CA LEU A 186 -7.64 -17.57 -9.41
C LEU A 186 -7.65 -16.33 -8.52
N VAL A 187 -8.65 -16.20 -7.64
CA VAL A 187 -8.67 -15.15 -6.61
C VAL A 187 -7.53 -15.31 -5.62
N SER A 188 -7.24 -16.52 -5.16
CA SER A 188 -6.08 -16.78 -4.30
C SER A 188 -4.77 -16.45 -5.02
N LEU A 189 -4.60 -16.88 -6.27
CA LEU A 189 -3.40 -16.57 -7.06
C LEU A 189 -3.22 -15.06 -7.26
N LEU A 190 -4.29 -14.34 -7.61
CA LEU A 190 -4.29 -12.87 -7.69
C LEU A 190 -3.96 -12.21 -6.34
N SER A 191 -4.46 -12.76 -5.23
CA SER A 191 -4.15 -12.27 -3.88
C SER A 191 -2.67 -12.45 -3.55
N VAL A 192 -2.07 -13.59 -3.92
CA VAL A 192 -0.62 -13.82 -3.80
C VAL A 192 0.14 -12.81 -4.65
N THR A 193 -0.19 -12.69 -5.95
CA THR A 193 0.51 -11.77 -6.86
C THR A 193 0.43 -10.32 -6.40
N ILE A 194 -0.74 -9.85 -5.99
CA ILE A 194 -0.93 -8.47 -5.53
C ILE A 194 -0.22 -8.26 -4.18
N SER A 195 -0.18 -9.26 -3.30
CA SER A 195 0.61 -9.17 -2.05
C SER A 195 2.10 -9.05 -2.35
N VAL A 196 2.66 -9.93 -3.17
CA VAL A 196 4.07 -9.89 -3.60
C VAL A 196 4.40 -8.54 -4.23
N LEU A 197 3.58 -8.09 -5.18
CA LEU A 197 3.75 -6.80 -5.86
C LEU A 197 3.65 -5.59 -4.92
N SER A 198 2.83 -5.67 -3.87
CA SER A 198 2.66 -4.57 -2.92
C SER A 198 3.81 -4.43 -1.93
N VAL A 199 4.65 -5.47 -1.78
CA VAL A 199 5.72 -5.48 -0.77
C VAL A 199 7.10 -5.87 -1.32
N TRP A 200 7.26 -6.06 -2.64
CA TRP A 200 8.48 -6.63 -3.21
C TRP A 200 9.76 -5.95 -2.73
N TYR A 201 9.78 -4.60 -2.70
CA TYR A 201 10.93 -3.83 -2.26
C TYR A 201 11.13 -3.88 -0.74
N ILE A 202 10.06 -4.04 0.02
CA ILE A 202 10.13 -4.20 1.49
C ILE A 202 10.95 -5.44 1.85
N LEU A 203 10.97 -6.45 0.97
CA LEU A 203 11.80 -7.64 1.15
C LEU A 203 13.29 -7.32 1.03
N ASP A 204 13.67 -6.36 0.17
CA ASP A 204 15.06 -5.96 -0.08
C ASP A 204 15.65 -5.15 1.09
N ALA A 205 14.89 -4.16 1.59
CA ALA A 205 15.34 -3.20 2.59
C ALA A 205 14.24 -2.90 3.64
N PRO A 206 13.93 -3.84 4.57
CA PRO A 206 12.75 -3.77 5.46
C PRO A 206 12.79 -2.74 6.60
N GLU A 207 13.72 -1.80 6.62
CA GLU A 207 13.89 -0.83 7.73
C GLU A 207 13.42 0.58 7.38
N LEU A 208 13.31 1.43 8.41
CA LEU A 208 12.99 2.86 8.41
C LEU A 208 11.87 3.28 7.44
N TYR A 209 12.19 3.50 6.17
CA TYR A 209 11.25 3.82 5.09
C TYR A 209 10.14 2.78 4.95
N CYS A 210 10.52 1.50 5.00
CA CYS A 210 9.61 0.40 4.74
C CYS A 210 8.60 0.20 5.88
N THR A 211 8.89 0.63 7.10
CA THR A 211 7.93 0.62 8.22
C THR A 211 6.80 1.61 7.99
N ALA A 212 7.13 2.86 7.61
CA ALA A 212 6.15 3.88 7.28
C ALA A 212 5.31 3.49 6.06
N ILE A 213 5.98 2.99 5.01
CA ILE A 213 5.33 2.51 3.79
C ILE A 213 4.38 1.35 4.15
N SER A 214 4.87 0.26 4.75
CA SER A 214 4.05 -0.91 5.09
C SER A 214 2.86 -0.55 6.01
N SER A 215 3.06 0.32 7.00
CA SER A 215 2.00 0.83 7.86
C SER A 215 0.93 1.57 7.04
N GLY A 216 1.34 2.47 6.14
CA GLY A 216 0.44 3.21 5.25
C GLY A 216 -0.35 2.29 4.32
N LEU A 217 0.30 1.31 3.68
CA LEU A 217 -0.36 0.32 2.84
C LEU A 217 -1.40 -0.48 3.64
N ALA A 218 -1.02 -0.98 4.82
CA ALA A 218 -1.90 -1.78 5.67
C ALA A 218 -3.18 -1.02 5.98
N PHE A 219 -3.07 0.20 6.52
CA PHE A 219 -4.23 1.01 6.85
C PHE A 219 -5.06 1.39 5.63
N GLN A 220 -4.45 1.71 4.49
CA GLN A 220 -5.20 2.08 3.29
C GLN A 220 -6.00 0.91 2.70
N ILE A 221 -5.45 -0.31 2.72
CA ILE A 221 -6.14 -1.52 2.26
C ILE A 221 -7.35 -1.81 3.16
N TRP A 222 -7.18 -1.71 4.49
CA TRP A 222 -8.29 -1.88 5.44
C TRP A 222 -9.33 -0.77 5.34
N SER A 223 -8.91 0.47 5.02
CA SER A 223 -9.84 1.56 4.71
C SER A 223 -10.76 1.19 3.55
N PHE A 224 -10.21 0.72 2.42
CA PHE A 224 -11.01 0.25 1.29
C PHE A 224 -11.92 -0.92 1.66
N TYR A 225 -11.43 -1.87 2.47
CA TYR A 225 -12.24 -2.97 2.96
C TYR A 225 -13.48 -2.46 3.71
N PHE A 226 -13.32 -1.59 4.71
CA PHE A 226 -14.44 -1.12 5.51
C PHE A 226 -15.43 -0.27 4.69
N PHE A 227 -14.97 0.61 3.81
CA PHE A 227 -15.88 1.39 2.98
C PHE A 227 -16.70 0.52 2.02
N ILE A 228 -16.08 -0.47 1.37
CA ILE A 228 -16.80 -1.37 0.47
C ILE A 228 -17.74 -2.28 1.26
N HIS A 229 -17.31 -2.78 2.42
CA HIS A 229 -18.12 -3.58 3.32
C HIS A 229 -19.37 -2.79 3.78
N GLY A 230 -19.19 -1.56 4.25
CA GLY A 230 -20.26 -0.67 4.66
C GLY A 230 -21.26 -0.42 3.53
N VAL A 231 -20.79 0.02 2.36
CA VAL A 231 -21.67 0.47 1.27
C VAL A 231 -22.39 -0.67 0.55
N PHE A 232 -21.77 -1.85 0.43
CA PHE A 232 -22.30 -2.94 -0.40
C PHE A 232 -22.84 -4.14 0.38
N LEU A 233 -22.41 -4.38 1.63
CA LEU A 233 -22.89 -5.53 2.42
C LEU A 233 -23.85 -5.16 3.54
N GLN A 234 -23.72 -3.97 4.13
CA GLN A 234 -24.60 -3.59 5.23
C GLN A 234 -26.00 -3.21 4.75
N LYS A 235 -27.00 -3.60 5.55
CA LYS A 235 -28.41 -3.22 5.38
C LYS A 235 -28.88 -2.19 6.39
N LYS A 236 -28.21 -2.07 7.54
CA LYS A 236 -28.58 -1.14 8.61
C LYS A 236 -27.67 0.08 8.57
N ASN A 237 -28.24 1.28 8.59
CA ASN A 237 -27.48 2.52 8.44
C ASN A 237 -26.39 2.67 9.53
N TRP A 238 -26.68 2.36 10.79
CA TRP A 238 -25.67 2.42 11.86
C TRP A 238 -24.46 1.50 11.61
N LYS A 239 -24.65 0.36 10.94
CA LYS A 239 -23.54 -0.53 10.56
C LYS A 239 -22.72 0.06 9.41
N VAL A 240 -23.38 0.70 8.44
CA VAL A 240 -22.70 1.48 7.39
C VAL A 240 -21.85 2.57 8.02
N LEU A 241 -22.41 3.28 9.00
CA LEU A 241 -21.72 4.36 9.70
C LEU A 241 -20.54 3.85 10.53
N LYS A 242 -20.70 2.73 11.25
CA LYS A 242 -19.60 2.07 11.96
C LYS A 242 -18.45 1.73 11.01
N ASP A 243 -18.76 1.10 9.87
CA ASP A 243 -17.75 0.74 8.88
C ASP A 243 -17.14 1.99 8.24
N ALA A 244 -17.91 3.07 8.03
CA ALA A 244 -17.39 4.35 7.54
C ALA A 244 -16.45 5.03 8.54
N ILE A 245 -16.73 4.97 9.84
CA ILE A 245 -15.84 5.48 10.90
C ILE A 245 -14.54 4.67 10.92
N LEU A 246 -14.63 3.34 10.90
CA LEU A 246 -13.43 2.47 10.86
C LEU A 246 -12.61 2.70 9.59
N GLY A 247 -13.28 2.79 8.43
CA GLY A 247 -12.64 3.08 7.15
C GLY A 247 -11.95 4.44 7.13
N SER A 248 -12.60 5.45 7.70
CA SER A 248 -12.06 6.81 7.79
C SER A 248 -10.94 6.92 8.80
N LEU A 249 -11.02 6.24 9.94
CA LEU A 249 -9.92 6.16 10.90
C LEU A 249 -8.69 5.51 10.25
N CYS A 250 -8.86 4.36 9.60
CA CYS A 250 -7.77 3.71 8.86
C CYS A 250 -7.19 4.65 7.79
N GLY A 251 -8.03 5.25 6.94
CA GLY A 251 -7.56 6.17 5.89
C GLY A 251 -6.88 7.43 6.43
N ALA A 252 -7.33 7.95 7.57
CA ALA A 252 -6.72 9.10 8.24
C ALA A 252 -5.33 8.76 8.79
N LEU A 253 -5.18 7.59 9.41
CA LEU A 253 -3.90 7.11 9.93
C LEU A 253 -2.84 6.95 8.83
N VAL A 254 -3.24 6.70 7.58
CA VAL A 254 -2.30 6.65 6.45
C VAL A 254 -1.49 7.94 6.33
N TRP A 255 -2.08 9.11 6.58
CA TRP A 255 -1.38 10.40 6.49
C TRP A 255 -0.26 10.54 7.51
N GLY A 256 -0.44 9.96 8.71
CA GLY A 256 0.60 9.94 9.74
C GLY A 256 1.61 8.80 9.59
N SER A 257 1.33 7.80 8.75
CA SER A 257 2.29 6.77 8.35
C SER A 257 3.13 7.22 7.14
N ARG A 258 2.48 7.59 6.03
CA ARG A 258 3.09 7.94 4.75
C ARG A 258 2.15 8.87 3.94
N PRO A 259 2.36 10.21 3.96
CA PRO A 259 1.45 11.18 3.33
C PRO A 259 1.15 10.93 1.84
N THR A 260 2.13 10.47 1.06
CA THR A 260 1.97 10.13 -0.36
C THR A 260 0.93 9.03 -0.58
N ILE A 261 0.88 8.01 0.30
CA ILE A 261 -0.15 6.96 0.25
C ILE A 261 -1.50 7.52 0.73
N GLY A 262 -1.51 8.52 1.62
CA GLY A 262 -2.73 9.15 2.13
C GLY A 262 -3.66 9.65 1.02
N LEU A 263 -3.10 10.06 -0.12
CA LEU A 263 -3.84 10.44 -1.33
C LEU A 263 -4.76 9.34 -1.86
N ALA A 264 -4.42 8.07 -1.62
CA ALA A 264 -5.23 6.93 -2.01
C ALA A 264 -6.63 6.94 -1.38
N SER A 265 -6.80 7.64 -0.24
CA SER A 265 -8.10 7.83 0.40
C SER A 265 -9.12 8.53 -0.50
N LEU A 266 -8.68 9.30 -1.50
CA LEU A 266 -9.56 9.90 -2.51
C LEU A 266 -10.32 8.86 -3.35
N ALA A 267 -9.80 7.62 -3.46
CA ALA A 267 -10.50 6.54 -4.16
C ALA A 267 -11.83 6.15 -3.48
N VAL A 268 -12.09 6.61 -2.25
CA VAL A 268 -13.35 6.36 -1.54
C VAL A 268 -14.49 7.27 -2.03
N ILE A 269 -14.20 8.39 -2.70
CA ILE A 269 -15.21 9.36 -3.17
C ILE A 269 -16.38 8.70 -3.95
N PRO A 270 -16.15 7.77 -4.91
CA PRO A 270 -17.23 7.05 -5.57
C PRO A 270 -18.15 6.29 -4.62
N PHE A 271 -17.64 5.73 -3.52
CA PHE A 271 -18.44 5.02 -2.53
C PHE A 271 -19.30 5.95 -1.70
N ILE A 272 -18.84 7.17 -1.42
CA ILE A 272 -19.65 8.22 -0.79
C ILE A 272 -20.85 8.56 -1.70
N ILE A 273 -20.61 8.73 -3.00
CA ILE A 273 -21.67 9.02 -3.98
C ILE A 273 -22.68 7.86 -4.04
N ILE A 274 -22.21 6.61 -4.04
CA ILE A 274 -23.06 5.42 -4.05
C ILE A 274 -23.87 5.31 -2.76
N TYR A 275 -23.25 5.56 -1.61
CA TYR A 275 -23.93 5.60 -0.31
C TYR A 275 -25.10 6.59 -0.33
N VAL A 276 -24.86 7.83 -0.77
CA VAL A 276 -25.92 8.86 -0.85
C VAL A 276 -27.07 8.40 -1.74
N LYS A 277 -26.78 7.79 -2.90
CA LYS A 277 -27.81 7.25 -3.81
C LYS A 277 -28.62 6.13 -3.15
N LYS A 278 -27.94 5.14 -2.55
CA LYS A 278 -28.58 4.01 -1.87
C LYS A 278 -29.41 4.43 -0.66
N PHE A 279 -28.90 5.38 0.13
CA PHE A 279 -29.61 5.91 1.29
C PHE A 279 -30.90 6.63 0.88
N ARG A 280 -30.85 7.46 -0.16
CA ARG A 280 -32.05 8.11 -0.74
C ARG A 280 -33.03 7.11 -1.34
N ALA A 281 -32.53 6.05 -1.99
CA ALA A 281 -33.36 4.96 -2.52
C ALA A 281 -34.00 4.11 -1.42
N GLY A 282 -33.53 4.23 -0.18
CA GLY A 282 -34.07 3.51 0.97
C GLY A 282 -33.51 2.11 1.16
N ASP A 283 -32.35 1.82 0.57
CA ASP A 283 -31.67 0.53 0.66
C ASP A 283 -31.17 0.22 2.08
N TYR A 284 -31.08 1.24 2.94
CA TYR A 284 -30.67 1.11 4.33
C TYR A 284 -31.85 1.26 5.29
N GLU A 285 -31.94 0.32 6.22
CA GLU A 285 -32.81 0.37 7.40
C GLU A 285 -32.29 1.45 8.35
N VAL A 286 -33.14 2.43 8.64
CA VAL A 286 -32.89 3.53 9.61
C VAL A 286 -33.65 3.19 10.88
N GLY A 287 -32.97 3.19 12.04
CA GLY A 287 -33.57 2.83 13.33
C GLY A 287 -34.55 3.88 13.86
N GLY A 288 -35.41 3.49 14.80
CA GLY A 288 -36.46 4.37 15.37
C GLY A 288 -35.93 5.64 16.06
N ASP A 289 -34.77 5.56 16.73
CA ASP A 289 -34.14 6.73 17.37
C ASP A 289 -33.45 7.67 16.37
N GLU A 290 -32.91 7.13 15.26
CA GLU A 290 -32.36 7.95 14.16
C GLU A 290 -33.47 8.71 13.42
N ALA A 291 -34.65 8.10 13.27
CA ALA A 291 -35.82 8.73 12.68
C ALA A 291 -36.42 9.83 13.58
N ARG A 292 -36.44 9.62 14.91
CA ARG A 292 -36.88 10.63 15.89
C ARG A 292 -35.95 11.84 15.93
N GLY A 293 -34.63 11.64 15.92
CA GLY A 293 -33.67 12.74 15.95
C GLY A 293 -33.68 13.61 14.68
N ALA A 294 -34.03 13.03 13.52
CA ALA A 294 -34.18 13.79 12.28
C ALA A 294 -35.49 14.61 12.24
N ALA A 295 -36.58 14.07 12.79
CA ALA A 295 -37.86 14.77 12.93
C ALA A 295 -37.82 15.98 13.88
N VAL A 296 -36.85 16.04 14.80
CA VAL A 296 -36.65 17.18 15.71
C VAL A 296 -35.90 18.34 15.03
N CYS A 297 -35.09 18.07 14.00
CA CYS A 297 -34.33 19.10 13.28
C CYS A 297 -35.09 19.72 12.10
N GLU A 298 -36.12 19.04 11.59
CA GLU A 298 -37.03 19.57 10.58
C GLU A 298 -38.28 20.11 11.29
N ASN A 299 -38.43 21.43 11.40
CA ASN A 299 -39.68 22.06 11.84
C ASN A 299 -40.82 21.63 10.90
N VAL A 300 -41.63 20.66 11.32
CA VAL A 300 -42.81 20.24 10.56
C VAL A 300 -44.00 20.12 11.49
N ASP A 301 -44.76 21.22 11.58
CA ASP A 301 -46.17 21.16 11.90
C ASP A 301 -46.92 20.45 10.75
N SER A 302 -47.72 19.45 11.12
CA SER A 302 -48.78 18.81 10.32
C SER A 302 -48.41 17.97 9.09
N VAL A 303 -47.99 16.69 9.23
CA VAL A 303 -48.14 15.72 8.12
C VAL A 303 -48.38 14.26 8.58
N SER A 304 -49.18 13.55 7.77
CA SER A 304 -49.70 12.18 7.89
C SER A 304 -48.66 11.06 8.11
N PRO A 305 -49.09 9.83 8.48
CA PRO A 305 -48.20 8.68 8.76
C PRO A 305 -47.25 8.27 7.62
N ALA A 306 -47.51 8.70 6.38
CA ALA A 306 -46.62 8.48 5.24
C ALA A 306 -45.37 9.38 5.28
N ALA A 307 -45.46 10.58 5.89
CA ALA A 307 -44.34 11.51 6.04
C ALA A 307 -43.37 11.10 7.17
N ASN A 308 -43.84 10.39 8.19
CA ASN A 308 -42.96 9.82 9.24
C ASN A 308 -42.00 8.74 8.70
N LYS A 309 -42.28 8.13 7.54
CA LYS A 309 -41.32 7.26 6.83
C LYS A 309 -40.26 8.05 6.04
N ALA A 310 -40.53 9.32 5.74
CA ALA A 310 -39.62 10.23 5.04
C ALA A 310 -38.70 11.01 6.01
N ALA A 311 -39.14 11.22 7.26
CA ALA A 311 -38.41 11.99 8.28
C ALA A 311 -37.00 11.47 8.60
N GLY A 312 -36.68 10.19 8.36
CA GLY A 312 -35.35 9.63 8.61
C GLY A 312 -34.36 9.72 7.44
N ARG A 313 -34.79 10.19 6.25
CA ARG A 313 -34.02 10.09 4.99
C ARG A 313 -33.75 11.43 4.30
N GLY A 314 -34.02 12.53 5.01
CA GLY A 314 -33.78 13.90 4.53
C GLY A 314 -32.29 14.24 4.32
N PRO A 315 -32.00 15.38 3.67
CA PRO A 315 -30.63 15.84 3.43
C PRO A 315 -29.85 16.05 4.74
N VAL A 316 -30.52 16.42 5.82
CA VAL A 316 -29.92 16.62 7.15
C VAL A 316 -29.27 15.34 7.68
N THR A 317 -29.97 14.19 7.62
CA THR A 317 -29.45 12.91 8.08
C THR A 317 -28.25 12.45 7.24
N ILE A 318 -28.29 12.69 5.93
CA ILE A 318 -27.16 12.37 5.04
C ILE A 318 -25.94 13.21 5.43
N ILE A 319 -26.10 14.53 5.57
CA ILE A 319 -25.01 15.43 5.99
C ILE A 319 -24.45 14.99 7.34
N ARG A 320 -25.32 14.72 8.33
CA ARG A 320 -24.91 14.20 9.64
C ARG A 320 -24.06 12.93 9.52
N ASN A 321 -24.51 11.95 8.75
CA ASN A 321 -23.79 10.69 8.58
C ASN A 321 -22.43 10.90 7.88
N LEU A 322 -22.37 11.80 6.88
CA LEU A 322 -21.12 12.17 6.22
C LEU A 322 -20.16 12.91 7.16
N CYS A 323 -20.65 13.82 7.99
CA CYS A 323 -19.85 14.50 9.01
C CYS A 323 -19.28 13.51 10.04
N ILE A 324 -20.10 12.57 10.53
CA ILE A 324 -19.64 11.53 11.46
C ILE A 324 -18.59 10.64 10.79
N ALA A 325 -18.79 10.26 9.53
CA ALA A 325 -17.80 9.50 8.78
C ALA A 325 -16.49 10.30 8.57
N ALA A 326 -16.57 11.61 8.34
CA ALA A 326 -15.38 12.46 8.12
C ALA A 326 -14.64 12.81 9.42
N LEU A 327 -15.27 12.67 10.59
CA LEU A 327 -14.72 13.07 11.88
C LEU A 327 -13.32 12.47 12.17
N PRO A 328 -13.02 11.18 11.92
CA PRO A 328 -11.68 10.65 12.14
C PRO A 328 -10.60 11.33 11.30
N TYR A 329 -10.88 11.70 10.04
CA TYR A 329 -9.92 12.46 9.22
C TYR A 329 -9.64 13.83 9.83
N LEU A 330 -10.68 14.54 10.29
CA LEU A 330 -10.51 15.85 10.91
C LEU A 330 -9.68 15.77 12.20
N LEU A 331 -10.00 14.81 13.08
CA LEU A 331 -9.30 14.65 14.36
C LEU A 331 -7.83 14.28 14.15
N VAL A 332 -7.53 13.32 13.27
CA VAL A 332 -6.15 12.92 12.97
C VAL A 332 -5.40 14.05 12.26
N ALA A 333 -6.03 14.78 11.33
CA ALA A 333 -5.40 15.92 10.68
C ALA A 333 -5.02 17.01 11.70
N ILE A 334 -5.93 17.35 12.62
CA ILE A 334 -5.63 18.31 13.71
C ILE A 334 -4.48 17.80 14.58
N ALA A 335 -4.51 16.53 14.99
CA ALA A 335 -3.44 15.95 15.80
C ALA A 335 -2.08 15.99 15.09
N LEU A 336 -2.04 15.68 13.79
CA LEU A 336 -0.81 15.77 12.98
C LEU A 336 -0.34 17.21 12.81
N MET A 337 -1.25 18.16 12.58
CA MET A 337 -0.91 19.59 12.48
C MET A 337 -0.34 20.13 13.80
N LEU A 338 -0.92 19.74 14.94
CA LEU A 338 -0.39 20.09 16.26
C LEU A 338 0.98 19.45 16.49
N TYR A 339 1.14 18.17 16.17
CA TYR A 339 2.42 17.46 16.28
C TYR A 339 3.51 18.10 15.39
N ASN A 340 3.17 18.56 14.19
CA ASN A 340 4.08 19.27 13.31
C ASN A 340 4.42 20.66 13.84
N TYR A 341 3.43 21.41 14.35
CA TYR A 341 3.64 22.72 14.94
C TYR A 341 4.58 22.66 16.16
N LEU A 342 4.44 21.65 17.02
CA LEU A 342 5.31 21.47 18.18
C LEU A 342 6.76 21.12 17.82
N ARG A 343 7.02 20.54 16.64
CA ARG A 343 8.37 20.17 16.19
C ARG A 343 9.03 21.23 15.32
N PHE A 344 8.25 21.91 14.50
CA PHE A 344 8.76 22.74 13.40
C PHE A 344 8.17 24.15 13.37
N GLN A 345 7.38 24.51 14.39
CA GLN A 345 6.67 25.79 14.48
C GLN A 345 5.76 26.07 13.26
N ASN A 346 5.42 25.03 12.49
CA ASN A 346 4.58 25.10 11.29
C ASN A 346 3.69 23.84 11.21
N PRO A 347 2.35 23.99 11.20
CA PRO A 347 1.44 22.84 11.16
C PRO A 347 1.50 22.03 9.85
N PHE A 348 2.01 22.63 8.77
CA PHE A 348 2.08 22.02 7.44
C PHE A 348 3.48 21.48 7.09
N GLU A 349 4.46 21.62 7.98
CA GLU A 349 5.81 21.09 7.78
C GLU A 349 5.92 19.70 8.40
N PHE A 350 6.26 18.69 7.59
CA PHE A 350 6.43 17.31 8.05
C PHE A 350 7.87 17.01 8.48
N GLY A 351 8.80 17.93 8.20
CA GLY A 351 10.24 17.80 8.43
C GLY A 351 11.02 17.58 7.13
N GLN A 352 10.36 17.61 5.97
CA GLN A 352 10.99 17.38 4.67
C GLN A 352 12.04 18.45 4.36
N SER A 353 11.72 19.70 4.71
CA SER A 353 12.61 20.85 4.47
C SER A 353 13.89 20.80 5.32
N TYR A 354 13.90 20.00 6.39
CA TYR A 354 14.97 19.97 7.38
C TYR A 354 15.81 18.68 7.32
N GLN A 355 15.66 17.89 6.26
CA GLN A 355 16.32 16.59 6.15
C GLN A 355 17.83 16.68 6.03
N MET A 356 18.51 15.88 6.85
CA MET A 356 19.95 15.67 6.79
C MET A 356 20.28 14.60 5.75
N THR A 357 20.51 15.03 4.51
CA THR A 357 20.85 14.16 3.39
C THR A 357 21.89 14.77 2.44
N VAL A 358 22.13 14.17 1.28
CA VAL A 358 23.09 14.64 0.25
C VAL A 358 22.61 15.89 -0.48
N THR A 359 21.30 16.14 -0.50
CA THR A 359 20.68 17.29 -1.17
C THR A 359 20.08 18.22 -0.12
N ASP A 360 20.35 19.53 -0.26
CA ASP A 360 19.66 20.54 0.53
C ASP A 360 18.19 20.63 0.11
N GLN A 361 17.29 20.36 1.06
CA GLN A 361 15.87 20.32 0.83
C GLN A 361 15.10 21.49 1.46
N SER A 362 15.79 22.51 1.98
CA SER A 362 15.17 23.68 2.60
C SER A 362 14.14 24.40 1.71
N ALA A 363 14.27 24.28 0.38
CA ALA A 363 13.34 24.84 -0.60
C ALA A 363 12.14 23.93 -0.96
N TYR A 364 12.06 22.70 -0.44
CA TYR A 364 11.06 21.70 -0.83
C TYR A 364 9.68 21.91 -0.20
N GLY A 365 9.56 22.77 0.82
CA GLY A 365 8.27 23.15 1.42
C GLY A 365 7.30 23.88 0.47
N ASN A 366 7.72 24.29 -0.74
CA ASN A 366 6.87 24.98 -1.71
C ASN A 366 6.75 24.24 -3.05
N ILE A 367 5.65 23.47 -3.21
CA ILE A 367 5.33 22.70 -4.42
C ILE A 367 5.39 23.56 -5.69
N PHE A 368 4.81 24.77 -5.65
CA PHE A 368 4.71 25.60 -6.85
C PHE A 368 6.07 26.09 -7.34
N LYS A 369 7.05 26.27 -6.45
CA LYS A 369 8.42 26.62 -6.81
C LYS A 369 9.20 25.43 -7.39
N ARG A 370 8.83 24.21 -7.03
CA ARG A 370 9.49 22.96 -7.49
C ARG A 370 8.81 22.32 -8.69
N PHE A 371 7.58 22.73 -9.02
CA PHE A 371 6.87 22.17 -10.15
C PHE A 371 7.62 22.46 -11.46
N ASN A 372 8.20 21.41 -12.04
CA ASN A 372 8.84 21.43 -13.34
C ASN A 372 8.19 20.37 -14.22
N LEU A 373 7.63 20.80 -15.35
CA LEU A 373 6.91 19.92 -16.26
C LEU A 373 7.79 18.81 -16.85
N ILE A 374 9.07 19.10 -17.11
CA ILE A 374 10.03 18.14 -17.65
C ILE A 374 10.35 17.07 -16.60
N ASP A 375 10.60 17.48 -15.35
CA ASP A 375 10.86 16.54 -14.25
C ASP A 375 9.65 15.65 -13.98
N VAL A 376 8.44 16.23 -14.02
CA VAL A 376 7.19 15.48 -13.89
C VAL A 376 7.03 14.46 -15.02
N PHE A 377 7.26 14.86 -16.27
CA PHE A 377 7.20 13.95 -17.41
C PHE A 377 8.24 12.83 -17.29
N ASN A 378 9.48 13.17 -16.96
CA ASN A 378 10.56 12.20 -16.75
C ASN A 378 10.25 11.24 -15.62
N GLY A 379 9.66 11.71 -14.51
CA GLY A 379 9.26 10.88 -13.39
C GLY A 379 8.11 9.92 -13.74
N LEU A 380 7.14 10.36 -14.54
CA LEU A 380 6.08 9.50 -15.07
C LEU A 380 6.65 8.45 -16.03
N VAL A 381 7.56 8.84 -16.93
CA VAL A 381 8.25 7.89 -17.80
C VAL A 381 9.02 6.88 -16.96
N TYR A 382 9.82 7.34 -16.00
CA TYR A 382 10.62 6.51 -15.09
C TYR A 382 9.76 5.47 -14.37
N ASN A 383 8.69 5.91 -13.71
CA ASN A 383 7.86 5.02 -12.89
C ASN A 383 7.02 4.05 -13.72
N PHE A 384 6.52 4.43 -14.91
CA PHE A 384 5.52 3.62 -15.62
C PHE A 384 6.03 2.88 -16.84
N ILE A 385 6.84 3.53 -17.70
CA ILE A 385 7.12 3.03 -19.06
C ILE A 385 8.62 3.05 -19.44
N SER A 386 9.52 3.42 -18.52
CA SER A 386 10.95 3.32 -18.77
C SER A 386 11.31 1.85 -18.99
N PHE A 387 12.13 1.55 -19.97
CA PHE A 387 12.65 0.20 -20.20
C PHE A 387 14.15 0.25 -20.02
N LYS A 388 14.68 -0.46 -19.02
CA LYS A 388 16.13 -0.69 -18.93
C LYS A 388 16.48 -1.94 -19.73
N THR A 389 17.59 -1.87 -20.45
CA THR A 389 18.08 -2.96 -21.27
C THR A 389 18.36 -4.20 -20.42
N ILE A 390 18.14 -5.36 -21.04
CA ILE A 390 18.49 -6.66 -20.47
C ILE A 390 20.01 -6.65 -20.21
N LYS A 391 20.41 -7.00 -18.98
CA LYS A 391 21.83 -7.07 -18.61
C LYS A 391 22.46 -8.30 -19.24
N GLU A 392 23.75 -8.23 -19.55
CA GLU A 392 24.53 -9.39 -20.02
C GLU A 392 24.80 -10.41 -18.89
N SER A 393 24.73 -9.95 -17.65
CA SER A 393 24.96 -10.74 -16.44
C SER A 393 23.67 -11.05 -15.68
N PHE A 394 23.64 -12.22 -15.03
CA PHE A 394 22.50 -12.65 -14.21
C PHE A 394 22.28 -11.67 -13.04
N PRO A 395 21.04 -11.25 -12.69
CA PRO A 395 19.72 -11.77 -13.11
C PRO A 395 19.15 -11.35 -14.47
N PHE A 396 19.95 -10.73 -15.34
CA PHE A 396 19.56 -10.22 -16.68
C PHE A 396 18.48 -9.13 -16.68
N VAL A 397 17.91 -8.79 -15.53
CA VAL A 397 16.88 -7.75 -15.41
C VAL A 397 17.45 -6.46 -14.79
N GLY A 398 16.81 -5.35 -15.14
CA GLY A 398 17.05 -4.04 -14.54
C GLY A 398 15.74 -3.37 -14.14
N PHE A 399 15.80 -2.54 -13.10
CA PHE A 399 14.66 -1.76 -12.62
C PHE A 399 14.13 -0.85 -13.73
N SER A 400 12.89 -1.10 -14.14
CA SER A 400 12.22 -0.48 -15.28
C SER A 400 10.92 0.19 -14.81
N GLY A 401 10.08 0.69 -15.70
CA GLY A 401 8.75 1.15 -15.36
C GLY A 401 7.87 -0.02 -14.93
N VAL A 402 6.93 0.24 -14.02
CA VAL A 402 6.10 -0.81 -13.39
C VAL A 402 5.28 -1.63 -14.39
N LEU A 403 4.99 -1.10 -15.59
CA LEU A 403 4.26 -1.84 -16.63
C LEU A 403 5.14 -2.91 -17.32
N PHE A 404 6.47 -2.74 -17.31
CA PHE A 404 7.43 -3.74 -17.79
C PHE A 404 7.83 -4.69 -16.66
N GLU A 405 8.05 -4.17 -15.45
CA GLU A 405 8.42 -4.96 -14.28
C GLU A 405 7.30 -5.94 -13.87
N PHE A 406 6.05 -5.49 -13.95
CA PHE A 406 4.88 -6.25 -13.51
C PHE A 406 3.80 -6.28 -14.60
N PRO A 407 3.90 -7.22 -15.57
CA PRO A 407 2.99 -7.27 -16.72
C PRO A 407 1.50 -7.36 -16.37
N ILE A 408 1.13 -7.88 -15.19
CA ILE A 408 -0.26 -7.87 -14.71
C ILE A 408 -0.85 -6.46 -14.65
N LEU A 409 -0.03 -5.43 -14.42
CA LEU A 409 -0.48 -4.05 -14.29
C LEU A 409 -0.95 -3.45 -15.61
N ILE A 410 -0.62 -4.03 -16.76
CA ILE A 410 -1.19 -3.63 -18.06
C ILE A 410 -2.72 -3.80 -18.04
N ALA A 411 -3.24 -4.71 -17.21
CA ALA A 411 -4.68 -4.93 -17.09
C ALA A 411 -5.47 -3.70 -16.60
N VAL A 412 -4.83 -2.72 -15.96
CA VAL A 412 -5.53 -1.50 -15.51
C VAL A 412 -6.19 -0.75 -16.69
N PHE A 413 -5.59 -0.79 -17.88
CA PHE A 413 -6.14 -0.17 -19.09
C PHE A 413 -7.41 -0.84 -19.58
N ALA A 414 -7.69 -2.08 -19.16
CA ALA A 414 -8.93 -2.75 -19.53
C ALA A 414 -10.17 -2.01 -19.00
N ALA A 415 -10.04 -1.16 -17.96
CA ALA A 415 -11.11 -0.28 -17.49
C ALA A 415 -11.71 0.58 -18.63
N PHE A 416 -10.92 0.92 -19.65
CA PHE A 416 -11.36 1.72 -20.80
C PHE A 416 -11.94 0.88 -21.95
N SER A 417 -11.86 -0.46 -21.86
CA SER A 417 -12.50 -1.34 -22.84
C SER A 417 -14.03 -1.32 -22.68
N LYS A 418 -14.76 -1.43 -23.79
CA LYS A 418 -16.24 -1.49 -23.78
C LYS A 418 -16.77 -2.61 -22.88
N ARG A 419 -16.09 -3.78 -22.89
CA ARG A 419 -16.51 -4.96 -22.12
C ARG A 419 -16.34 -4.73 -20.61
N ALA A 420 -15.14 -4.40 -20.15
CA ALA A 420 -14.92 -4.24 -18.72
C ALA A 420 -15.68 -3.02 -18.17
N SER A 421 -15.64 -1.87 -18.85
CA SER A 421 -16.34 -0.66 -18.41
C SER A 421 -17.84 -0.89 -18.25
N TYR A 422 -18.50 -1.66 -19.13
CA TYR A 422 -19.91 -2.02 -18.99
C TYR A 422 -20.17 -2.76 -17.67
N LYS A 423 -19.38 -3.80 -17.38
CA LYS A 423 -19.51 -4.55 -16.12
C LYS A 423 -19.22 -3.68 -14.90
N LEU A 424 -18.17 -2.87 -14.94
CA LEU A 424 -17.80 -1.97 -13.85
C LEU A 424 -18.87 -0.92 -13.57
N LYS A 425 -19.47 -0.32 -14.60
CA LYS A 425 -20.56 0.65 -14.45
C LYS A 425 -21.79 0.00 -13.84
N LYS A 426 -22.15 -1.20 -14.31
CA LYS A 426 -23.28 -1.97 -13.78
C LYS A 426 -23.15 -2.27 -12.29
N GLU A 427 -21.95 -2.60 -11.83
CA GLU A 427 -21.67 -2.93 -10.43
C GLU A 427 -21.34 -1.71 -9.55
N GLY A 428 -21.29 -0.50 -10.11
CA GLY A 428 -20.91 0.72 -9.39
C GLY A 428 -19.41 0.84 -9.09
N LEU A 429 -18.56 0.04 -9.72
CA LEU A 429 -17.10 0.03 -9.50
C LEU A 429 -16.31 0.93 -10.46
N TYR A 430 -16.95 1.45 -11.51
CA TYR A 430 -16.23 2.20 -12.55
C TYR A 430 -15.53 3.45 -12.02
N GLY A 431 -16.21 4.24 -11.18
CA GLY A 431 -15.59 5.41 -10.56
C GLY A 431 -14.38 5.04 -9.69
N PHE A 432 -14.50 3.96 -8.90
CA PHE A 432 -13.38 3.46 -8.08
C PHE A 432 -12.19 3.04 -8.95
N SER A 433 -12.44 2.30 -10.03
CA SER A 433 -11.41 1.87 -10.98
C SER A 433 -10.71 3.05 -11.68
N LEU A 434 -11.44 4.13 -12.00
CA LEU A 434 -10.84 5.35 -12.55
C LEU A 434 -9.95 6.07 -11.53
N TRP A 435 -10.36 6.15 -10.27
CA TRP A 435 -9.51 6.70 -9.20
C TRP A 435 -8.26 5.85 -8.99
N LEU A 436 -8.37 4.53 -8.94
CA LEU A 436 -7.20 3.64 -8.83
C LEU A 436 -6.28 3.71 -10.06
N PHE A 437 -6.77 4.14 -11.22
CA PHE A 437 -5.96 4.42 -12.40
C PHE A 437 -5.26 5.80 -12.32
N ALA A 438 -5.97 6.83 -11.86
CA ALA A 438 -5.45 8.20 -11.81
C ALA A 438 -4.49 8.45 -10.64
N LEU A 439 -4.74 7.85 -9.47
CA LEU A 439 -3.96 8.10 -8.26
C LEU A 439 -2.47 7.76 -8.37
N PRO A 440 -2.05 6.64 -9.00
CA PRO A 440 -0.63 6.39 -9.25
C PRO A 440 0.09 7.54 -9.97
N ILE A 441 -0.60 8.20 -10.93
CA ILE A 441 -0.08 9.36 -11.66
C ILE A 441 0.06 10.54 -10.69
N VAL A 442 -0.99 10.85 -9.94
CA VAL A 442 -1.00 11.96 -8.96
C VAL A 442 0.09 11.77 -7.90
N ILE A 443 0.22 10.56 -7.35
CA ILE A 443 1.25 10.20 -6.37
C ILE A 443 2.64 10.40 -6.99
N THR A 444 2.87 9.96 -8.23
CA THR A 444 4.15 10.16 -8.91
C THR A 444 4.48 11.65 -9.10
N VAL A 445 3.51 12.46 -9.55
CA VAL A 445 3.70 13.92 -9.71
C VAL A 445 4.13 14.55 -8.38
N LEU A 446 3.47 14.19 -7.28
CA LEU A 446 3.78 14.74 -5.96
C LEU A 446 5.13 14.24 -5.44
N SER A 447 5.46 12.96 -5.64
CA SER A 447 6.77 12.42 -5.28
C SER A 447 7.91 13.12 -6.02
N VAL A 448 7.73 13.48 -7.30
CA VAL A 448 8.70 14.29 -8.06
C VAL A 448 8.85 15.68 -7.45
N CYS A 449 7.75 16.30 -7.02
CA CYS A 449 7.79 17.65 -6.46
C CYS A 449 8.38 17.69 -5.04
N TRP A 450 8.25 16.60 -4.27
CA TRP A 450 8.63 16.53 -2.85
C TRP A 450 9.95 15.83 -2.57
N THR A 451 10.55 15.16 -3.55
CA THR A 451 11.79 14.42 -3.32
C THR A 451 12.86 14.80 -4.33
N PRO A 452 14.14 14.79 -3.95
CA PRO A 452 15.23 15.10 -4.88
C PRO A 452 15.45 14.02 -5.94
N TYR A 453 15.17 12.76 -5.59
CA TYR A 453 15.35 11.61 -6.47
C TYR A 453 14.18 10.65 -6.34
N LEU A 454 13.67 10.16 -7.47
CA LEU A 454 12.73 9.05 -7.48
C LEU A 454 13.49 7.73 -7.27
N LEU A 455 13.21 7.06 -6.16
CA LEU A 455 13.79 5.77 -5.81
C LEU A 455 12.79 4.64 -6.02
N GLU A 456 13.30 3.43 -6.21
CA GLU A 456 12.48 2.23 -6.47
C GLU A 456 11.41 1.99 -5.39
N ARG A 457 11.75 2.28 -4.12
CA ARG A 457 10.81 2.20 -2.99
C ARG A 457 9.56 3.06 -3.14
N TYR A 458 9.62 4.18 -3.86
CA TYR A 458 8.46 5.07 -4.02
C TYR A 458 7.38 4.47 -4.92
N LYS A 459 7.70 3.45 -5.72
CA LYS A 459 6.69 2.69 -6.46
C LYS A 459 5.71 1.98 -5.53
N LEU A 460 6.16 1.57 -4.33
CA LEU A 460 5.30 0.92 -3.33
C LEU A 460 4.12 1.82 -2.91
N ASP A 461 4.28 3.14 -2.98
CA ASP A 461 3.23 4.10 -2.58
C ASP A 461 1.97 3.97 -3.46
N PHE A 462 2.05 3.38 -4.65
CA PHE A 462 0.92 3.22 -5.57
C PHE A 462 0.71 1.81 -6.15
N LEU A 463 1.68 0.90 -6.04
CA LEU A 463 1.61 -0.44 -6.64
C LEU A 463 0.38 -1.24 -6.20
N PHE A 464 -0.01 -1.17 -4.92
CA PHE A 464 -1.21 -1.85 -4.41
C PHE A 464 -2.51 -1.34 -5.04
N LEU A 465 -2.59 -0.04 -5.39
CA LEU A 465 -3.73 0.55 -6.09
C LEU A 465 -3.88 -0.04 -7.47
N MET A 466 -2.77 -0.11 -8.21
CA MET A 466 -2.74 -0.71 -9.54
C MET A 466 -3.03 -2.21 -9.47
N GLY A 467 -2.54 -2.92 -8.45
CA GLY A 467 -2.83 -4.34 -8.22
C GLY A 467 -4.32 -4.61 -7.98
N ILE A 468 -4.96 -3.85 -7.08
CA ILE A 468 -6.41 -3.94 -6.82
C ILE A 468 -7.20 -3.60 -8.11
N ASN A 469 -6.76 -2.59 -8.87
CA ASN A 469 -7.42 -2.22 -10.12
C ASN A 469 -7.25 -3.31 -11.20
N ALA A 470 -6.07 -3.92 -11.30
CA ALA A 470 -5.81 -5.04 -12.19
C ALA A 470 -6.74 -6.22 -11.88
N PHE A 471 -6.95 -6.55 -10.59
CA PHE A 471 -7.95 -7.54 -10.19
C PHE A 471 -9.35 -7.19 -10.70
N ILE A 472 -9.81 -5.96 -10.44
CA ILE A 472 -11.15 -5.47 -10.82
C ILE A 472 -11.36 -5.52 -12.34
N CYS A 473 -10.33 -5.13 -13.10
CA CYS A 473 -10.31 -5.12 -14.56
C CYS A 473 -10.31 -6.54 -15.15
N LEU A 474 -9.42 -7.42 -14.67
CA LEU A 474 -9.33 -8.80 -15.14
C LEU A 474 -10.60 -9.60 -14.79
N ALA A 475 -11.13 -9.41 -13.59
CA ALA A 475 -12.37 -10.04 -13.17
C ALA A 475 -13.57 -9.55 -14.01
N SER A 476 -13.59 -8.27 -14.39
CA SER A 476 -14.60 -7.70 -15.28
C SER A 476 -14.50 -8.23 -16.71
N LEU A 477 -13.29 -8.39 -17.24
CA LEU A 477 -13.07 -9.04 -18.53
C LEU A 477 -13.53 -10.50 -18.53
N GLU A 478 -13.21 -11.25 -17.46
CA GLU A 478 -13.66 -12.64 -17.29
C GLU A 478 -15.19 -12.73 -17.21
N ALA A 479 -15.81 -11.84 -16.44
CA ALA A 479 -17.26 -11.84 -16.24
C ALA A 479 -18.06 -11.53 -17.51
N THR A 480 -17.44 -10.82 -18.46
CA THR A 480 -18.05 -10.44 -19.75
C THR A 480 -17.62 -11.32 -20.92
N ALA A 481 -16.75 -12.30 -20.67
CA ALA A 481 -16.29 -13.26 -21.65
C ALA A 481 -17.41 -14.21 -22.09
N SER A 482 -17.40 -14.60 -23.38
CA SER A 482 -18.26 -15.70 -23.84
C SER A 482 -17.83 -17.02 -23.21
N LYS A 483 -18.78 -17.93 -23.01
CA LYS A 483 -18.53 -19.25 -22.39
C LYS A 483 -17.35 -20.00 -23.04
N LYS A 484 -17.21 -19.87 -24.37
CA LYS A 484 -16.12 -20.47 -25.16
C LYS A 484 -14.72 -19.99 -24.73
N HIS A 485 -14.54 -18.70 -24.48
CA HIS A 485 -13.21 -18.10 -24.22
C HIS A 485 -12.94 -17.88 -22.73
N LYS A 486 -13.88 -18.24 -21.86
CA LYS A 486 -13.79 -17.94 -20.44
C LYS A 486 -12.57 -18.58 -19.78
N ASN A 487 -12.29 -19.84 -20.10
CA ASN A 487 -11.10 -20.53 -19.59
C ASN A 487 -9.79 -20.05 -20.24
N ASP A 488 -9.84 -19.53 -21.46
CA ASP A 488 -8.67 -18.91 -22.10
C ASP A 488 -8.27 -17.63 -21.34
N ILE A 489 -9.25 -16.80 -20.96
CA ILE A 489 -9.01 -15.61 -20.13
C ILE A 489 -8.50 -16.02 -18.73
N ARG A 490 -9.08 -17.04 -18.10
CA ARG A 490 -8.62 -17.52 -16.78
C ARG A 490 -7.18 -18.02 -16.82
N GLN A 491 -6.81 -18.76 -17.87
CA GLN A 491 -5.44 -19.21 -18.11
C GLN A 491 -4.51 -18.01 -18.31
N PHE A 492 -4.90 -17.04 -19.14
CA PHE A 492 -4.14 -15.83 -19.36
C PHE A 492 -3.89 -15.05 -18.06
N ILE A 493 -4.93 -14.87 -17.22
CA ILE A 493 -4.79 -14.24 -15.90
C ILE A 493 -3.78 -15.01 -15.03
N ALA A 494 -3.90 -16.34 -14.98
CA ALA A 494 -2.99 -17.16 -14.17
C ALA A 494 -1.53 -17.03 -14.65
N TYR A 495 -1.31 -17.00 -15.97
CA TYR A 495 0.04 -16.85 -16.54
C TYR A 495 0.62 -15.47 -16.26
N LEU A 496 -0.18 -14.40 -16.37
CA LEU A 496 0.23 -13.06 -15.96
C LEU A 496 0.61 -13.01 -14.48
N CYS A 497 -0.12 -13.69 -13.61
CA CYS A 497 0.18 -13.78 -12.18
C CYS A 497 1.54 -14.47 -11.95
N ILE A 498 1.78 -15.61 -12.60
CA ILE A 498 3.03 -16.36 -12.48
C ILE A 498 4.21 -15.52 -12.99
N ILE A 499 4.09 -14.90 -14.16
CA ILE A 499 5.15 -14.04 -14.75
C ILE A 499 5.45 -12.85 -13.82
N THR A 500 4.43 -12.23 -13.25
CA THR A 500 4.61 -11.09 -12.32
C THR A 500 5.33 -11.51 -11.04
N ILE A 501 4.98 -12.66 -10.47
CA ILE A 501 5.67 -13.19 -9.28
C ILE A 501 7.13 -13.48 -9.60
N LEU A 502 7.43 -14.08 -10.76
CA LEU A 502 8.81 -14.33 -11.19
C LEU A 502 9.58 -13.04 -11.42
N GLY A 503 8.94 -12.02 -11.99
CA GLY A 503 9.52 -10.68 -12.13
C GLY A 503 9.89 -10.08 -10.77
N ALA A 504 8.99 -10.12 -9.79
CA ALA A 504 9.28 -9.65 -8.43
C ALA A 504 10.43 -10.43 -7.77
N ILE A 505 10.50 -11.76 -7.94
CA ILE A 505 11.62 -12.57 -7.43
C ILE A 505 12.92 -12.16 -8.13
N ALA A 506 12.91 -11.93 -9.44
CA ALA A 506 14.10 -11.51 -10.20
C ALA A 506 14.60 -10.12 -9.74
N LEU A 507 13.70 -9.18 -9.46
CA LEU A 507 14.04 -7.88 -8.89
C LEU A 507 14.64 -8.02 -7.49
N PHE A 508 14.02 -8.83 -6.62
CA PHE A 508 14.51 -9.07 -5.26
C PHE A 508 15.94 -9.65 -5.21
N ILE A 509 16.31 -10.50 -6.17
CA ILE A 509 17.69 -11.02 -6.23
C ILE A 509 18.66 -10.08 -6.95
N THR A 510 18.18 -9.01 -7.59
CA THR A 510 19.05 -8.04 -8.28
C THR A 510 19.79 -7.18 -7.26
N PRO A 511 21.14 -7.09 -7.30
CA PRO A 511 21.89 -6.28 -6.35
C PRO A 511 21.45 -4.81 -6.38
N TYR A 512 20.87 -4.33 -5.27
CA TYR A 512 20.35 -2.98 -5.12
C TYR A 512 20.19 -2.63 -3.63
N ASP A 513 20.31 -1.34 -3.27
CA ASP A 513 20.03 -0.79 -1.94
C ASP A 513 20.46 -1.66 -0.74
N ALA A 514 21.70 -2.16 -0.76
CA ALA A 514 22.27 -3.03 0.28
C ALA A 514 21.44 -4.29 0.59
N ASN A 515 20.70 -4.82 -0.39
CA ASN A 515 20.04 -6.12 -0.27
C ASN A 515 21.07 -7.26 -0.14
N PHE A 516 20.56 -8.45 0.20
CA PHE A 516 21.42 -9.59 0.53
C PHE A 516 22.34 -10.03 -0.62
N THR A 517 21.93 -9.87 -1.89
CA THR A 517 22.79 -10.23 -3.04
C THR A 517 23.86 -9.18 -3.33
N LYS A 518 23.63 -7.91 -2.98
CA LYS A 518 24.67 -6.86 -3.03
C LYS A 518 25.75 -7.10 -1.98
N ASN A 519 25.36 -7.50 -0.77
CA ASN A 519 26.29 -7.77 0.33
C ASN A 519 26.96 -9.15 0.23
N SER A 520 26.40 -10.07 -0.55
CA SER A 520 26.93 -11.43 -0.71
C SER A 520 26.82 -11.90 -2.17
N PRO A 521 27.72 -11.44 -3.06
CA PRO A 521 27.70 -11.80 -4.48
C PRO A 521 27.79 -13.31 -4.75
N GLU A 522 28.44 -14.07 -3.85
CA GLU A 522 28.50 -15.53 -3.93
C GLU A 522 27.13 -16.21 -3.86
N ILE A 523 26.18 -15.64 -3.11
CA ILE A 523 24.82 -16.15 -3.02
C ILE A 523 24.12 -15.99 -4.37
N LEU A 524 24.31 -14.84 -5.02
CA LEU A 524 23.77 -14.60 -6.36
C LEU A 524 24.34 -15.61 -7.37
N GLU A 525 25.64 -15.90 -7.29
CA GLU A 525 26.28 -16.93 -8.11
C GLU A 525 25.68 -18.33 -7.85
N LYS A 526 25.45 -18.69 -6.59
CA LYS A 526 24.80 -19.96 -6.22
C LYS A 526 23.38 -20.05 -6.77
N ILE A 527 22.60 -18.97 -6.69
CA ILE A 527 21.25 -18.89 -7.28
C ILE A 527 21.33 -19.09 -8.80
N CYS A 528 22.26 -18.41 -9.48
CA CYS A 528 22.49 -18.55 -10.92
C CYS A 528 22.75 -20.03 -11.29
N LYS A 529 23.69 -20.69 -10.59
CA LYS A 529 24.01 -22.10 -10.78
C LYS A 529 22.81 -23.02 -10.53
N CYS A 530 22.00 -22.72 -9.51
CA CYS A 530 20.77 -23.46 -9.20
C CYS A 530 19.71 -23.34 -10.31
N ILE A 531 19.66 -22.22 -11.03
CA ILE A 531 18.69 -22.01 -12.14
C ILE A 531 19.23 -22.57 -13.46
N PHE A 532 20.53 -22.47 -13.72
CA PHE A 532 21.13 -22.78 -15.02
C PHE A 532 22.05 -24.00 -15.02
N PHE A 533 21.67 -25.08 -14.35
CA PHE A 533 22.34 -26.39 -14.41
C PHE A 533 23.84 -26.33 -14.04
N GLY A 534 24.20 -25.47 -13.09
CA GLY A 534 25.58 -25.26 -12.65
C GLY A 534 26.39 -24.27 -13.48
N LYS A 535 25.83 -23.69 -14.55
CA LYS A 535 26.50 -22.64 -15.34
C LYS A 535 26.53 -21.31 -14.58
N LYS A 536 27.52 -20.48 -14.91
CA LYS A 536 27.63 -19.09 -14.46
C LYS A 536 27.36 -18.15 -15.64
N PHE A 537 26.77 -17.00 -15.34
CA PHE A 537 26.57 -15.89 -16.26
C PHE A 537 26.95 -14.61 -15.50
N LEU A 538 28.26 -14.33 -15.48
CA LEU A 538 28.86 -13.20 -14.76
C LEU A 538 28.88 -11.95 -15.62
#